data_AF-A0AA88YCT1-F1
#
_entry.id   AF-A0AA88YCT1-F1
#
_cell.length_a   1.000
_cell.length_b   1.000
_cell.length_c   1.000
_cell.angle_alpha   90.00
_cell.angle_beta   90.00
_cell.angle_gamma   90.00
#
_symmetry.space_group_name_H-M   'P 1'
#
loop_
_entity.id
_entity.type
_entity.pdbx_description
1 polymer ?
#
loop_
_entity_poly.entity_id
_entity_poly.type
_entity_poly.pdbx_seq_one_letter_code
_entity_poly.pdbx_strand_id
1 'polypeptide(L)'
;LEDRDDADITDLTERFTDYVTEQWVEGDRLVWNHFENQGPRTANYLEGWHRKLKRIVQHAHPNIYTTIQTFKDLQNANEINRIQRAVGGSIRPKAKKYLTIDHRLSTLKDRYQRGLVDVMDYADSASQLIHLG
;
A
#
# COMPACT_ATOMS: atom_id res chain seq x y z
N LEU A 1 0.02 -0.12 33.30
CA LEU A 1 -0.48 0.51 32.06
C LEU A 1 -0.64 1.96 32.44
N GLU A 2 0.42 2.74 32.20
CA GLU A 2 0.46 4.16 32.54
C GLU A 2 -0.59 4.90 31.70
N ASP A 3 -1.47 5.62 32.38
CA ASP A 3 -2.40 6.57 31.77
C ASP A 3 -1.57 7.61 31.03
N ARG A 4 -1.55 7.49 29.71
CA ARG A 4 -1.02 8.53 28.84
C ARG A 4 -2.07 9.63 28.84
N ASP A 5 -1.77 10.75 29.51
CA ASP A 5 -2.69 11.88 29.65
C ASP A 5 -3.25 12.30 28.28
N ASP A 6 -4.56 12.56 28.18
CA ASP A 6 -5.21 13.00 26.93
C ASP A 6 -4.54 14.24 26.31
N ALA A 7 -3.86 15.05 27.14
CA ALA A 7 -3.03 16.17 26.72
C ALA A 7 -1.77 15.74 25.94
N ASP A 8 -1.13 14.62 26.29
CA ASP A 8 0.03 14.04 25.57
C ASP A 8 -0.40 13.45 24.22
N ILE A 9 -1.61 12.88 24.15
CA ILE A 9 -2.19 12.40 22.88
C ILE A 9 -2.52 13.60 21.98
N THR A 10 -3.08 14.67 22.55
CA THR A 10 -3.43 15.88 21.81
C THR A 10 -2.18 16.57 21.25
N ASP A 11 -1.12 16.76 22.05
CA ASP A 11 0.18 17.30 21.60
C ASP A 11 0.80 16.44 20.48
N LEU A 12 0.76 15.12 20.62
CA LEU A 12 1.26 14.21 19.60
C LEU A 12 0.46 14.32 18.29
N THR A 13 -0.87 14.45 18.37
CA THR A 13 -1.72 14.64 17.19
C THR A 13 -1.50 16.00 16.53
N GLU A 14 -1.31 17.07 17.30
CA GLU A 14 -1.00 18.40 16.78
C GLU A 14 0.35 18.39 16.06
N ARG A 15 1.41 17.89 16.71
CA ARG A 15 2.75 17.77 16.10
C ARG A 15 2.76 16.90 14.84
N PHE A 16 1.96 15.83 14.83
CA PHE A 16 1.80 15.01 13.63
C PHE A 16 1.09 15.78 12.52
N THR A 17 0.04 16.53 12.85
CA THR A 17 -0.72 17.32 11.88
C THR A 17 0.12 18.43 11.28
N ASP A 18 0.92 19.13 12.10
CA ASP A 18 1.86 20.16 11.65
C ASP A 18 2.90 19.57 10.71
N TYR A 19 3.55 18.47 11.11
CA TYR A 19 4.51 17.76 10.26
C TYR A 19 3.89 17.33 8.93
N VAL A 20 2.66 16.79 8.95
CA VAL A 20 1.96 16.39 7.72
C VAL A 20 1.66 17.60 6.84
N THR A 21 1.20 18.70 7.43
CA THR A 21 0.83 19.91 6.69
C THR A 21 2.05 20.56 6.05
N GLU A 22 3.09 20.80 6.84
CA GLU A 22 4.34 21.42 6.36
C GLU A 22 5.02 20.58 5.28
N GLN A 23 5.12 19.27 5.48
CA GLN A 23 5.88 18.41 4.56
C GLN A 23 5.08 17.96 3.34
N TRP A 24 3.76 17.76 3.47
CA TRP A 24 2.96 17.07 2.43
C TRP A 24 1.82 17.91 1.85
N VAL A 25 1.38 18.98 2.53
CA VAL A 25 0.31 19.86 2.04
C VAL A 25 0.88 21.14 1.44
N GLU A 26 1.75 21.81 2.20
CA GLU A 26 2.34 23.12 1.90
C GLU A 26 3.74 23.02 1.25
N GLY A 27 4.48 21.95 1.53
CA GLY A 27 5.80 21.68 0.96
C GLY A 27 5.80 21.47 -0.56
N ASP A 28 6.96 21.69 -1.20
CA ASP A 28 7.14 21.51 -2.63
C ASP A 28 6.88 20.04 -3.02
N ARG A 29 5.88 19.82 -3.87
CA ARG A 29 5.25 18.52 -4.16
C ARG A 29 6.09 17.61 -5.05
N LEU A 30 7.36 17.94 -5.26
CA LEU A 30 8.31 17.15 -6.03
C LEU A 30 8.59 15.78 -5.41
N VAL A 31 8.22 15.56 -4.14
CA VAL A 31 8.47 14.31 -3.43
C VAL A 31 7.18 13.49 -3.24
N TRP A 32 7.06 12.42 -4.01
CA TRP A 32 6.27 11.22 -3.70
C TRP A 32 4.75 11.39 -3.50
N ASN A 33 4.05 12.29 -4.20
CA ASN A 33 2.61 12.09 -4.34
C ASN A 33 2.36 10.94 -5.33
N HIS A 34 1.77 9.83 -4.86
CA HIS A 34 1.38 8.70 -5.72
C HIS A 34 0.20 9.08 -6.65
N PHE A 35 -0.16 10.36 -6.71
CA PHE A 35 -1.28 10.87 -7.48
C PHE A 35 -1.16 10.45 -8.94
N GLU A 36 0.01 10.58 -9.55
CA GLU A 36 0.24 10.21 -10.95
C GLU A 36 0.54 8.72 -11.18
N ASN A 37 0.87 7.97 -10.12
CA ASN A 37 1.26 6.58 -10.28
C ASN A 37 0.02 5.66 -10.35
N GLN A 38 -0.25 5.17 -11.55
CA GLN A 38 -1.29 4.16 -11.82
C GLN A 38 -0.82 2.72 -11.55
N GLY A 39 0.46 2.55 -11.21
CA GLY A 39 1.09 1.28 -10.94
C GLY A 39 1.02 0.86 -9.47
N PRO A 40 1.27 -0.43 -9.18
CA PRO A 40 1.40 -0.93 -7.82
C PRO A 40 2.57 -0.27 -7.08
N ARG A 41 2.34 0.12 -5.82
CA ARG A 41 3.38 0.70 -4.95
C ARG A 41 4.47 -0.35 -4.68
N THR A 42 5.73 0.07 -4.69
CA THR A 42 6.88 -0.78 -4.29
C THR A 42 6.71 -1.35 -2.88
N ALA A 43 6.15 -0.55 -1.97
CA ALA A 43 5.78 -0.99 -0.62
C ALA A 43 4.83 -2.20 -0.62
N ASN A 44 3.80 -2.22 -1.48
CA ASN A 44 2.85 -3.33 -1.56
C ASN A 44 3.54 -4.65 -1.93
N TYR A 45 4.54 -4.59 -2.81
CA TYR A 45 5.32 -5.78 -3.18
C TYR A 45 6.19 -6.27 -2.04
N LEU A 46 6.86 -5.37 -1.31
CA LEU A 46 7.66 -5.72 -0.14
C LEU A 46 6.79 -6.30 0.98
N GLU A 47 5.66 -5.67 1.30
CA GLU A 47 4.69 -6.16 2.28
C GLU A 47 4.13 -7.53 1.88
N GLY A 48 3.78 -7.70 0.59
CA GLY A 48 3.33 -8.98 0.06
C GLY A 48 4.37 -10.08 0.20
N TRP A 49 5.65 -9.76 -0.06
CA TRP A 49 6.76 -10.69 0.11
C TRP A 49 6.99 -11.04 1.58
N HIS A 50 7.05 -10.04 2.48
CA HIS A 50 7.17 -10.26 3.91
C HIS A 50 6.01 -11.10 4.47
N ARG A 51 4.77 -10.84 4.04
CA ARG A 51 3.60 -11.62 4.45
C ARG A 51 3.69 -13.07 3.99
N LYS A 52 4.15 -13.31 2.75
CA LYS A 52 4.41 -14.66 2.23
C LYS A 52 5.47 -15.36 3.07
N LEU A 53 6.58 -14.68 3.38
CA LEU A 53 7.67 -15.23 4.19
C LEU A 53 7.19 -15.57 5.61
N LYS A 54 6.50 -14.65 6.28
CA LYS A 54 5.94 -14.85 7.62
C LYS A 54 5.03 -16.09 7.69
N ARG A 55 4.20 -16.29 6.66
CA ARG A 55 3.30 -17.46 6.57
C ARG A 55 4.04 -18.78 6.41
N ILE A 56 5.21 -18.79 5.78
CA ILE A 56 6.00 -20.01 5.55
C ILE A 56 6.87 -20.32 6.76
N VAL A 57 7.53 -19.29 7.32
CA VAL A 57 8.48 -19.46 8.41
C VAL A 57 7.80 -19.82 9.73
N GLN A 58 6.54 -19.38 9.97
CA GLN A 58 5.63 -19.71 11.09
C GLN A 58 6.19 -19.58 12.53
N HIS A 59 7.47 -19.25 12.69
CA HIS A 59 8.20 -19.12 13.95
C HIS A 59 8.92 -17.78 14.00
N ALA A 60 9.02 -17.19 15.19
CA ALA A 60 9.72 -15.91 15.38
C ALA A 60 11.24 -16.03 15.15
N HIS A 61 11.82 -17.18 15.52
CA HIS A 61 13.27 -17.44 15.43
C HIS A 61 13.54 -18.83 14.85
N PRO A 62 13.37 -19.01 13.52
CA PRO A 62 13.71 -20.27 12.86
C PRO A 62 15.22 -20.56 12.93
N ASN A 63 15.58 -21.84 12.98
CA ASN A 63 16.97 -22.28 12.84
C ASN A 63 17.52 -21.86 11.46
N ILE A 64 18.79 -21.46 11.39
CA ILE A 64 19.44 -21.02 10.14
C ILE A 64 19.27 -22.04 9.00
N TYR A 65 19.33 -23.34 9.29
CA TYR A 65 19.11 -24.38 8.27
C TYR A 65 17.69 -24.37 7.71
N THR A 66 16.69 -24.16 8.57
CA THR A 66 15.27 -24.05 8.16
C THR A 66 15.02 -22.78 7.33
N THR A 67 15.70 -21.69 7.68
CA THR A 67 15.67 -20.44 6.91
C THR A 67 16.25 -20.62 5.51
N ILE A 68 17.43 -21.27 5.40
CA ILE A 68 18.06 -21.57 4.12
C ILE A 68 17.14 -22.43 3.25
N GLN A 69 16.56 -23.49 3.82
CA GLN A 69 15.65 -24.36 3.06
C GLN A 69 14.42 -23.59 2.57
N THR A 70 13.82 -22.76 3.44
CA THR A 70 12.68 -21.91 3.08
C THR A 70 13.00 -20.98 1.91
N PHE A 71 14.19 -20.39 1.90
CA PHE A 71 14.60 -19.52 0.78
C PHE A 71 14.82 -20.30 -0.52
N LYS A 72 15.40 -21.50 -0.46
CA LYS A 72 15.52 -22.38 -1.65
C LYS A 72 14.14 -22.72 -2.22
N ASP A 73 13.20 -23.10 -1.37
CA ASP A 73 11.85 -23.47 -1.79
C ASP A 73 11.10 -22.27 -2.39
N LEU A 74 11.25 -21.09 -1.78
CA LEU A 74 10.71 -19.83 -2.29
C LEU A 74 11.28 -19.45 -3.65
N GLN A 75 12.61 -19.59 -3.83
CA GLN A 75 13.28 -19.31 -5.09
C GLN A 75 12.78 -20.25 -6.19
N ASN A 76 12.78 -21.56 -5.94
CA ASN A 76 12.29 -22.56 -6.90
C ASN A 76 10.84 -22.28 -7.32
N ALA A 77 9.96 -21.99 -6.37
CA ALA A 77 8.57 -21.62 -6.67
C ALA A 77 8.49 -20.34 -7.53
N ASN A 78 9.33 -19.34 -7.28
CA ASN A 78 9.34 -18.10 -8.06
C ASN A 78 9.86 -18.33 -9.49
N GLU A 79 10.87 -19.18 -9.68
CA GLU A 79 11.42 -19.55 -10.99
C GLU A 79 10.37 -20.28 -11.84
N ILE A 80 9.68 -21.27 -11.26
CA ILE A 80 8.57 -21.97 -11.92
C ILE A 80 7.49 -20.97 -12.37
N ASN A 81 7.09 -20.07 -11.48
CA ASN A 81 6.11 -19.03 -11.82
C ASN A 81 6.60 -18.09 -12.94
N ARG A 82 7.89 -17.76 -12.97
CA ARG A 82 8.49 -16.91 -14.00
C ARG A 82 8.47 -17.58 -15.36
N ILE A 83 8.85 -18.86 -15.42
CA ILE A 83 8.80 -19.67 -16.64
C ILE A 83 7.36 -19.79 -17.14
N GLN A 84 6.42 -20.13 -16.25
CA GLN A 84 5.01 -20.25 -16.61
C GLN A 84 4.46 -18.94 -17.20
N ARG A 85 4.84 -17.78 -16.65
CA ARG A 85 4.46 -16.47 -17.20
C ARG A 85 5.10 -16.19 -18.56
N ALA A 86 6.37 -16.55 -18.75
CA ALA A 86 7.07 -16.35 -20.02
C ALA A 86 6.44 -17.16 -21.17
N VAL A 87 5.86 -18.32 -20.87
CA VAL A 87 5.19 -19.20 -21.83
C VAL A 87 3.70 -18.83 -22.02
N GLY A 88 3.25 -17.68 -21.50
CA GLY A 88 1.87 -17.21 -21.65
C GLY A 88 0.87 -17.86 -20.68
N GLY A 89 1.36 -18.46 -19.59
CA GLY A 89 0.53 -18.97 -18.52
C GLY A 89 -0.36 -17.87 -17.92
N SER A 90 -1.59 -18.24 -17.57
CA SER A 90 -2.62 -17.31 -17.12
C SER A 90 -2.20 -16.52 -15.86
N ILE A 91 -2.27 -15.19 -15.96
CA ILE A 91 -2.13 -14.30 -14.81
C ILE A 91 -3.47 -14.29 -14.09
N ARG A 92 -3.47 -14.56 -12.78
CA ARG A 92 -4.68 -14.42 -11.97
C ARG A 92 -5.22 -12.99 -12.13
N PRO A 93 -6.46 -12.82 -12.63
CA PRO A 93 -7.02 -11.50 -12.81
C PRO A 93 -7.21 -10.82 -11.44
N LYS A 94 -7.11 -9.48 -11.42
CA LYS A 94 -7.39 -8.70 -10.22
C LYS A 94 -8.85 -8.95 -9.81
N ALA A 95 -9.11 -9.09 -8.51
CA ALA A 95 -10.48 -9.31 -8.04
C ALA A 95 -11.39 -8.12 -8.44
N LYS A 96 -12.64 -8.43 -8.81
CA LYS A 96 -13.63 -7.45 -9.31
C LYS A 96 -13.81 -6.25 -8.38
N LYS A 97 -13.76 -6.48 -7.06
CA LYS A 97 -13.81 -5.43 -6.03
C LYS A 97 -12.74 -4.36 -6.26
N TYR A 98 -11.48 -4.76 -6.40
CA TYR A 98 -10.38 -3.82 -6.61
C TYR A 98 -10.38 -3.18 -7.99
N LEU A 99 -10.88 -3.87 -9.02
CA LEU A 99 -11.10 -3.24 -10.33
C LEU A 99 -12.13 -2.12 -10.25
N THR A 100 -13.19 -2.33 -9.46
CA THR A 100 -14.24 -1.33 -9.24
C THR A 100 -13.70 -0.12 -8.48
N ILE A 101 -12.88 -0.36 -7.44
CA ILE A 101 -12.22 0.71 -6.68
C ILE A 101 -11.28 1.52 -7.58
N ASP A 102 -10.42 0.86 -8.36
CA ASP A 102 -9.50 1.54 -9.30
C ASP A 102 -10.27 2.44 -10.28
N HIS A 103 -11.36 1.92 -10.86
CA HIS A 103 -12.19 2.68 -11.79
C HIS A 103 -12.80 3.93 -11.13
N ARG A 104 -13.34 3.78 -9.90
CA ARG A 104 -13.93 4.90 -9.15
C ARG A 104 -12.87 5.95 -8.78
N LEU A 105 -11.69 5.52 -8.34
CA LEU A 105 -10.57 6.42 -8.05
C LEU A 105 -10.08 7.15 -9.31
N SER A 106 -9.96 6.45 -10.43
CA SER A 106 -9.57 7.06 -11.72
C SER A 106 -10.58 8.12 -12.17
N THR A 107 -11.88 7.83 -12.03
CA THR A 107 -12.95 8.78 -12.35
C THR A 107 -12.89 10.01 -11.42
N LEU A 108 -12.69 9.79 -10.12
CA LEU A 108 -12.59 10.87 -9.14
C LEU A 108 -11.38 11.77 -9.42
N LYS A 109 -10.25 11.17 -9.79
CA LYS A 109 -9.03 11.87 -10.19
C LYS A 109 -9.26 12.75 -11.43
N ASP A 110 -9.89 12.22 -12.46
CA ASP A 110 -10.23 12.96 -13.69
C ASP A 110 -11.13 14.16 -13.39
N ARG A 111 -12.12 13.99 -12.51
CA ARG A 111 -13.00 15.10 -12.07
C ARG A 111 -12.24 16.20 -11.34
N TYR A 112 -11.32 15.85 -10.44
CA TYR A 112 -10.47 16.82 -9.75
C TYR A 112 -9.56 17.58 -10.72
N GLN A 113 -8.91 16.87 -11.64
CA GLN A 113 -8.04 17.50 -12.66
C GLN A 113 -8.80 18.46 -13.58
N ARG A 114 -10.09 18.23 -13.80
CA ARG A 114 -10.98 19.12 -14.57
C ARG A 114 -11.55 20.28 -13.75
N GLY A 115 -11.22 20.39 -12.45
CA GLY A 115 -11.75 21.41 -11.55
C GLY A 115 -13.23 21.24 -11.21
N LEU A 116 -13.80 20.04 -11.40
CA LEU A 116 -15.21 19.75 -11.10
C LEU A 116 -15.45 19.40 -9.62
N VAL A 117 -14.37 19.19 -8.87
CA VAL A 117 -14.36 18.77 -7.46
C VAL A 117 -13.17 19.46 -6.80
N ASP A 118 -13.38 20.05 -5.63
CA ASP A 118 -12.30 20.67 -4.85
C ASP A 118 -11.40 19.61 -4.18
N VAL A 119 -10.23 20.01 -3.70
CA VAL A 119 -9.27 19.12 -3.03
C VAL A 119 -9.86 18.45 -1.79
N MET A 120 -10.71 19.15 -1.03
CA MET A 120 -11.34 18.61 0.18
C MET A 120 -12.38 17.55 -0.19
N ASP A 121 -13.26 17.86 -1.15
CA ASP A 121 -14.26 16.91 -1.64
C ASP A 121 -13.61 15.67 -2.28
N TYR A 122 -12.47 15.85 -2.96
CA TYR A 122 -11.67 14.77 -3.50
C TYR A 122 -11.12 13.87 -2.39
N ALA A 123 -10.56 14.45 -1.33
CA ALA A 123 -9.99 13.71 -0.20
C ALA A 123 -11.06 12.91 0.55
N ASP A 124 -12.21 13.51 0.85
CA ASP A 124 -13.33 12.85 1.52
C ASP A 124 -13.90 11.70 0.68
N SER A 125 -14.11 11.95 -0.62
CA SER A 125 -14.60 10.93 -1.55
C SER A 125 -13.62 9.76 -1.67
N ALA A 126 -12.32 10.04 -1.76
CA ALA A 126 -11.29 9.02 -1.82
C ALA A 126 -11.20 8.21 -0.51
N SER A 127 -11.34 8.87 0.65
CA SER A 127 -11.37 8.23 1.96
C SER A 127 -12.51 7.22 2.06
N GLN A 128 -13.73 7.62 1.69
CA GLN A 128 -14.90 6.72 1.68
C GLN A 128 -14.71 5.51 0.76
N LEU A 129 -14.10 5.71 -0.41
CA LEU A 129 -13.81 4.63 -1.36
C LEU A 129 -12.85 3.59 -0.79
N ILE A 130 -11.86 4.03 0.00
CA ILE A 130 -10.85 3.17 0.61
C ILE A 130 -11.43 2.45 1.83
N HIS A 131 -12.22 3.13 2.66
CA HIS A 131 -12.86 2.54 3.84
C HIS A 131 -13.94 1.51 3.52
N LEU A 132 -14.68 1.69 2.42
CA LEU A 132 -15.68 0.73 1.94
C LEU A 132 -15.05 -0.39 1.06
N GLY A 133 -13.74 -0.30 0.83
CA GLY A 133 -12.92 -1.20 0.01
C GLY A 133 -12.35 -2.38 0.76
#